data_AF-W0HQJ6-F1
#
_entry.id   AF-W0HQJ6-F1
#
_cell.length_a   1.000
_cell.length_b   1.000
_cell.length_c   1.000
_cell.angle_alpha   90.00
_cell.angle_beta   90.00
_cell.angle_gamma   90.00
#
_symmetry.space_group_name_H-M   'P 1'
#
loop_
_entity.id
_entity.type
_entity.pdbx_description
1 polymer ?
#
loop_
_entity_poly.entity_id
_entity_poly.type
_entity_poly.pdbx_seq_one_letter_code
_entity_poly.pdbx_strand_id
1 'polypeptide(L)'
;MPQRLLEVNTPLIWHWPHVLSLLETLQRYRFTGLIIHQQTILALLAPPSPTFQGADRNNLFHERESALHYLRRIGRLCRQRRLSLWLQGEAFPNDGRLAHKYPELRLTDDPDQGQRFLQHFYQTIVSATLATLPDVSGLILSLQTPEFHPRQWDAPLDALYRQLRRQNKKLVLRDYTDDDWPRRQLQSTVARMPADVRASLKATAVDYRPGFANNPAINAMGARKIWIDIDLWGIDYGWTLLPCLLIDELQGRLSWAQSVAGDRLETITARLDWEWIHNSPLQGSINEGNLYGLARIAGGETPVSAAQLLDEWLDSQGLRPGYPVQRQTVRQLFISSYDWMCRTPYLLGRVMHQHSQLPADIDTALRLLHSDARSANWRQSFQALFPRDDEQAGRAQRELLQLEQQQNAFLAERLHDQAQALRRDAELPAAFADVLCGAWASAVRYTRLFGHARQVISLRWYINQYGANRSRQETLLTAIDAAQRYAEQTCRWLAENEIDLAHNLPLLLDPARLSRLAESCRPGAEAIE
;
A
#
# COMPACT_ATOMS: atom_id res chain seq x y z
N MET A 1 -3.61 25.04 7.48
CA MET A 1 -4.03 23.79 6.79
C MET A 1 -2.79 23.05 6.32
N PRO A 2 -2.76 21.71 6.42
CA PRO A 2 -1.62 20.91 5.98
C PRO A 2 -1.41 20.99 4.47
N GLN A 3 -0.17 20.77 4.03
CA GLN A 3 0.17 20.54 2.63
C GLN A 3 -0.43 19.21 2.15
N ARG A 4 -0.76 19.12 0.87
CA ARG A 4 -1.24 17.90 0.22
C ARG A 4 -0.25 17.50 -0.84
N LEU A 5 0.45 16.38 -0.66
CA LEU A 5 1.46 15.90 -1.59
C LEU A 5 1.00 14.61 -2.24
N LEU A 6 1.19 14.51 -3.55
CA LEU A 6 0.91 13.29 -4.31
C LEU A 6 2.20 12.51 -4.47
N GLU A 7 2.22 11.26 -4.04
CA GLU A 7 3.35 10.34 -4.16
C GLU A 7 3.18 9.44 -5.38
N VAL A 8 4.19 9.45 -6.23
CA VAL A 8 4.30 8.63 -7.43
C VAL A 8 5.55 7.77 -7.30
N ASN A 9 5.31 6.47 -7.25
CA ASN A 9 6.24 5.36 -7.11
C ASN A 9 6.15 4.44 -8.33
N THR A 10 6.48 4.95 -9.52
CA THR A 10 6.45 4.19 -10.78
C THR A 10 7.64 4.59 -11.67
N PRO A 11 8.21 3.65 -12.46
CA PRO A 11 9.21 3.99 -13.47
C PRO A 11 8.68 4.96 -14.53
N LEU A 12 7.36 5.07 -14.70
CA LEU A 12 6.74 6.01 -15.65
C LEU A 12 7.06 7.48 -15.34
N ILE A 13 7.56 7.80 -14.14
CA ILE A 13 7.97 9.17 -13.81
C ILE A 13 9.04 9.73 -14.76
N TRP A 14 9.83 8.87 -15.41
CA TRP A 14 10.83 9.25 -16.40
C TRP A 14 10.27 9.49 -17.82
N HIS A 15 8.96 9.28 -18.02
CA HIS A 15 8.27 9.53 -19.28
C HIS A 15 7.53 10.87 -19.24
N TRP A 16 7.93 11.81 -20.11
CA TRP A 16 7.44 13.19 -20.08
C TRP A 16 5.91 13.34 -20.17
N PRO A 17 5.18 12.60 -21.03
CA PRO A 17 3.72 12.66 -21.07
C PRO A 17 3.05 12.28 -19.74
N HIS A 18 3.61 11.30 -19.03
CA HIS A 18 3.11 10.88 -17.73
C HIS A 18 3.26 12.00 -16.68
N VAL A 19 4.40 12.69 -16.66
CA VAL A 19 4.61 13.87 -15.78
C VAL A 19 3.58 14.96 -16.06
N LEU A 20 3.26 15.25 -17.33
CA LEU A 20 2.27 16.27 -17.67
C LEU A 20 0.88 15.90 -17.15
N SER A 21 0.44 14.67 -17.39
CA SER A 21 -0.84 14.14 -16.88
C SER A 21 -0.92 14.15 -15.35
N LEU A 22 0.18 13.83 -14.68
CA LEU A 22 0.28 13.89 -13.23
C LEU A 22 0.14 15.33 -12.69
N LEU A 23 0.77 16.30 -13.35
CA LEU A 23 0.65 17.71 -12.95
C LEU A 23 -0.74 18.28 -13.22
N GLU A 24 -1.45 17.79 -14.23
CA GLU A 24 -2.87 18.08 -14.44
C GLU A 24 -3.73 17.50 -13.32
N THR A 25 -3.46 16.26 -12.89
CA THR A 25 -4.12 15.62 -11.75
C THR A 25 -3.91 16.43 -10.46
N LEU A 26 -2.66 16.84 -10.18
CA LEU A 26 -2.30 17.68 -9.04
C LEU A 26 -3.12 18.99 -9.02
N GLN A 27 -3.26 19.65 -10.17
CA GLN A 27 -4.04 20.89 -10.27
C GLN A 27 -5.54 20.64 -10.14
N ARG A 28 -6.07 19.61 -10.81
CA ARG A 28 -7.49 19.21 -10.76
C ARG A 28 -7.95 18.99 -9.33
N TYR A 29 -7.15 18.24 -8.56
CA TYR A 29 -7.44 17.91 -7.16
C TYR A 29 -6.77 18.85 -6.15
N ARG A 30 -6.22 20.00 -6.60
CA ARG A 30 -5.64 21.05 -5.74
C ARG A 30 -4.61 20.54 -4.74
N PHE A 31 -3.81 19.57 -5.13
CA PHE A 31 -2.62 19.16 -4.38
C PHE A 31 -1.55 20.26 -4.49
N THR A 32 -0.71 20.37 -3.46
CA THR A 32 0.29 21.43 -3.31
C THR A 32 1.71 20.98 -3.68
N GLY A 33 1.90 19.69 -4.02
CA GLY A 33 3.21 19.22 -4.43
C GLY A 33 3.26 17.76 -4.85
N LEU A 34 4.41 17.39 -5.40
CA LEU A 34 4.75 16.09 -5.95
C LEU A 34 5.90 15.47 -5.16
N ILE A 35 5.76 14.19 -4.81
CA ILE A 35 6.83 13.33 -4.34
C ILE A 35 7.16 12.35 -5.46
N ILE A 36 8.40 12.39 -5.95
CA ILE A 36 8.96 11.35 -6.81
C ILE A 36 9.60 10.32 -5.89
N HIS A 37 8.99 9.16 -5.80
CA HIS A 37 9.46 8.04 -5.01
C HIS A 37 10.09 6.99 -5.93
N GLN A 38 11.35 6.65 -5.68
CA GLN A 38 11.96 5.42 -6.16
C GLN A 38 12.95 4.96 -5.09
N GLN A 39 12.96 3.66 -4.76
CA GLN A 39 13.91 3.10 -3.78
C GLN A 39 15.36 3.51 -4.10
N THR A 40 15.73 3.42 -5.37
CA THR A 40 17.08 3.64 -5.88
C THR A 40 17.38 5.08 -6.30
N ILE A 41 16.53 6.07 -5.99
CA ILE A 41 16.71 7.45 -6.49
C ILE A 41 18.07 8.05 -6.11
N LEU A 42 18.56 7.77 -4.89
CA LEU A 42 19.86 8.27 -4.44
C LEU A 42 21.01 7.61 -5.21
N ALA A 43 20.92 6.30 -5.46
CA ALA A 43 21.90 5.57 -6.26
C ALA A 43 21.89 5.99 -7.72
N LEU A 44 20.72 6.27 -8.31
CA LEU A 44 20.59 6.82 -9.66
C LEU A 44 21.31 8.16 -9.79
N LEU A 45 21.12 9.06 -8.82
CA LEU A 45 21.66 10.41 -8.86
C LEU A 45 23.12 10.52 -8.36
N ALA A 46 23.66 9.48 -7.75
CA ALA A 46 25.07 9.40 -7.38
C ALA A 46 25.97 9.26 -8.63
N PRO A 47 27.10 9.98 -8.72
CA PRO A 47 28.10 9.72 -9.76
C PRO A 47 28.77 8.37 -9.51
N PRO A 48 29.37 7.72 -10.52
CA PRO A 48 30.27 6.61 -10.27
C PRO A 48 31.49 7.08 -9.46
N SER A 49 32.04 6.20 -8.61
CA SER A 49 33.21 6.49 -7.80
C SER A 49 34.43 6.90 -8.64
N PRO A 50 35.31 7.79 -8.15
CA PRO A 50 36.59 8.07 -8.82
C PRO A 50 37.43 6.81 -9.11
N THR A 51 37.32 5.80 -8.25
CA THR A 51 38.03 4.51 -8.35
C THR A 51 37.31 3.50 -9.24
N PHE A 52 36.11 3.80 -9.74
CA PHE A 52 35.39 2.92 -10.66
C PHE A 52 36.12 2.81 -12.01
N GLN A 53 36.49 1.58 -12.38
CA GLN A 53 37.23 1.24 -13.61
C GLN A 53 36.39 0.47 -14.64
N GLY A 54 35.07 0.33 -14.44
CA GLY A 54 34.20 -0.36 -15.38
C GLY A 54 34.13 0.36 -16.73
N ALA A 55 34.08 -0.40 -17.83
CA ALA A 55 34.05 0.14 -19.19
C ALA A 55 32.79 0.99 -19.46
N ASP A 56 31.74 0.82 -18.67
CA ASP A 56 30.46 1.54 -18.76
C ASP A 56 30.42 2.84 -17.93
N ARG A 57 31.55 3.30 -17.38
CA ARG A 57 31.64 4.53 -16.57
C ARG A 57 30.97 5.74 -17.23
N ASN A 58 31.18 5.92 -18.54
CA ASN A 58 30.55 7.01 -19.29
C ASN A 58 29.03 6.86 -19.38
N ASN A 59 28.52 5.64 -19.52
CA ASN A 59 27.08 5.37 -19.54
C ASN A 59 26.44 5.71 -18.20
N LEU A 60 27.09 5.36 -17.08
CA LEU A 60 26.63 5.72 -15.73
C LEU A 60 26.60 7.25 -15.52
N PHE A 61 27.57 7.98 -16.07
CA PHE A 61 27.54 9.44 -16.05
C PHE A 61 26.42 10.02 -16.91
N HIS A 62 26.23 9.51 -18.13
CA HIS A 62 25.15 9.97 -19.01
C HIS A 62 23.77 9.71 -18.41
N GLU A 63 23.56 8.55 -17.80
CA GLU A 63 22.34 8.21 -17.08
C GLU A 63 22.06 9.21 -15.95
N ARG A 64 23.07 9.46 -15.10
CA ARG A 64 22.96 10.45 -14.01
C ARG A 64 22.64 11.85 -14.54
N GLU A 65 23.39 12.35 -15.51
CA GLU A 65 23.19 13.70 -16.04
C GLU A 65 21.82 13.83 -16.70
N SER A 66 21.38 12.81 -17.45
CA SER A 66 20.04 12.76 -18.02
C SER A 66 18.96 12.86 -16.93
N ALA A 67 19.07 12.06 -15.86
CA ALA A 67 18.16 12.11 -14.72
C ALA A 67 18.16 13.49 -14.04
N LEU A 68 19.33 14.11 -13.82
CA LEU A 68 19.43 15.44 -13.25
C LEU A 68 18.80 16.52 -14.13
N HIS A 69 19.07 16.50 -15.44
CA HIS A 69 18.45 17.41 -16.39
C HIS A 69 16.92 17.28 -16.40
N TYR A 70 16.45 16.04 -16.33
CA TYR A 70 15.03 15.72 -16.29
C TYR A 70 14.38 16.24 -15.00
N LEU A 71 14.95 15.96 -13.83
CA LEU A 71 14.46 16.46 -12.54
C LEU A 71 14.49 18.01 -12.46
N ARG A 72 15.51 18.67 -13.01
CA ARG A 72 15.53 20.15 -13.12
C ARG A 72 14.40 20.67 -14.02
N ARG A 73 14.02 19.93 -15.05
CA ARG A 73 12.88 20.28 -15.92
C ARG A 73 11.56 20.13 -15.16
N ILE A 74 11.37 19.04 -14.44
CA ILE A 74 10.20 18.83 -13.56
C ILE A 74 10.12 19.92 -12.50
N GLY A 75 11.24 20.20 -11.82
CA GLY A 75 11.32 21.21 -10.76
C GLY A 75 10.91 22.60 -11.23
N ARG A 76 11.41 23.05 -12.39
CA ARG A 76 11.00 24.31 -13.00
C ARG A 76 9.49 24.37 -13.28
N LEU A 77 8.92 23.28 -13.78
CA LEU A 77 7.48 23.20 -14.08
C LEU A 77 6.63 23.18 -12.80
N CYS A 78 7.06 22.45 -11.77
CA CYS A 78 6.44 22.47 -10.44
C CYS A 78 6.44 23.89 -9.87
N ARG A 79 7.58 24.59 -9.91
CA ARG A 79 7.70 25.98 -9.46
C ARG A 79 6.77 26.92 -10.22
N GLN A 80 6.69 26.81 -11.55
CA GLN A 80 5.76 27.60 -12.37
C GLN A 80 4.30 27.39 -11.94
N ARG A 81 3.94 26.17 -11.55
CA ARG A 81 2.61 25.80 -11.04
C ARG A 81 2.44 25.99 -9.52
N ARG A 82 3.43 26.58 -8.83
CA ARG A 82 3.46 26.78 -7.36
C ARG A 82 3.32 25.47 -6.57
N LEU A 83 3.90 24.40 -7.08
CA LEU A 83 3.96 23.08 -6.47
C LEU A 83 5.33 22.85 -5.84
N SER A 84 5.38 22.24 -4.66
CA SER A 84 6.64 21.75 -4.08
C SER A 84 7.04 20.42 -4.71
N LEU A 85 8.32 20.24 -5.02
CA LEU A 85 8.87 18.96 -5.49
C LEU A 85 9.71 18.30 -4.41
N TRP A 86 9.50 17.02 -4.17
CA TRP A 86 10.21 16.21 -3.19
C TRP A 86 10.75 14.94 -3.83
N LEU A 87 11.89 14.46 -3.32
CA LEU A 87 12.42 13.15 -3.69
C LEU A 87 12.34 12.23 -2.49
N GLN A 88 11.85 11.01 -2.71
CA GLN A 88 11.81 9.96 -1.71
C GLN A 88 12.67 8.78 -2.16
N GLY A 89 13.51 8.30 -1.25
CA GLY A 89 14.32 7.12 -1.45
C GLY A 89 14.62 6.41 -0.14
N GLU A 90 15.41 5.37 -0.24
CA GLU A 90 15.87 4.60 0.91
C GLU A 90 16.95 5.35 1.68
N ALA A 91 16.88 5.28 3.00
CA ALA A 91 17.98 5.76 3.82
C ALA A 91 19.24 4.93 3.52
N PHE A 92 19.10 3.61 3.36
CA PHE A 92 20.20 2.71 3.00
C PHE A 92 20.05 2.20 1.58
N PRO A 93 20.59 2.89 0.57
CA PRO A 93 20.64 2.31 -0.75
C PRO A 93 21.58 1.10 -0.73
N ASN A 94 21.05 -0.11 -0.50
CA ASN A 94 21.76 -1.38 -0.67
C ASN A 94 21.28 -2.06 -1.95
N ASP A 95 21.33 -1.32 -3.04
CA ASP A 95 20.89 -1.82 -4.33
C ASP A 95 22.10 -2.06 -5.25
N GLY A 96 21.93 -2.98 -6.21
CA GLY A 96 22.99 -3.38 -7.14
C GLY A 96 23.57 -2.20 -7.93
N ARG A 97 22.83 -1.11 -8.14
CA ARG A 97 23.33 0.08 -8.84
C ARG A 97 24.35 0.83 -8.00
N LEU A 98 24.13 0.95 -6.70
CA LEU A 98 25.10 1.60 -5.82
C LEU A 98 26.35 0.74 -5.69
N ALA A 99 26.20 -0.57 -5.48
CA ALA A 99 27.30 -1.52 -5.43
C ALA A 99 28.14 -1.50 -6.72
N HIS A 100 27.49 -1.34 -7.87
CA HIS A 100 28.15 -1.18 -9.16
C HIS A 100 28.94 0.13 -9.25
N LYS A 101 28.35 1.26 -8.83
CA LYS A 101 29.01 2.59 -8.87
C LYS A 101 30.15 2.73 -7.87
N TYR A 102 30.12 1.99 -6.76
CA TYR A 102 31.07 2.07 -5.65
C TYR A 102 31.56 0.67 -5.25
N PRO A 103 32.30 -0.04 -6.13
CA PRO A 103 32.74 -1.40 -5.87
C PRO A 103 33.72 -1.49 -4.70
N GLU A 104 34.48 -0.42 -4.44
CA GLU A 104 35.38 -0.32 -3.28
C GLU A 104 34.63 -0.17 -1.95
N LEU A 105 33.31 0.04 -1.99
CA LEU A 105 32.45 0.28 -0.84
C LEU A 105 31.36 -0.78 -0.74
N ARG A 106 31.58 -2.00 -1.29
CA ARG A 106 30.74 -3.17 -0.99
C ARG A 106 30.47 -3.14 0.50
N LEU A 107 29.24 -2.85 0.85
CA LEU A 107 28.82 -2.45 2.20
C LEU A 107 29.34 -3.51 3.16
N THR A 108 30.43 -3.21 3.84
CA THR A 108 31.22 -4.22 4.54
C THR A 108 30.48 -4.61 5.81
N ASP A 109 30.55 -5.88 6.19
CA ASP A 109 30.09 -6.36 7.50
C ASP A 109 30.78 -5.61 8.68
N ASP A 110 31.84 -4.84 8.42
CA ASP A 110 32.49 -3.91 9.36
C ASP A 110 31.68 -2.62 9.58
N PRO A 111 31.17 -2.40 10.81
CA PRO A 111 30.34 -1.25 11.10
C PRO A 111 30.99 0.12 10.92
N ASP A 112 32.29 0.23 11.15
CA ASP A 112 33.01 1.50 11.07
C ASP A 112 33.28 1.91 9.62
N GLN A 113 33.44 0.94 8.73
CA GLN A 113 33.53 1.18 7.29
C GLN A 113 32.17 1.57 6.70
N GLY A 114 31.09 0.89 7.08
CA GLY A 114 29.73 1.24 6.69
C GLY A 114 29.34 2.66 7.11
N GLN A 115 29.63 3.05 8.36
CA GLN A 115 29.40 4.41 8.84
C GLN A 115 30.22 5.46 8.08
N ARG A 116 31.51 5.20 7.82
CA ARG A 116 32.37 6.10 7.04
C ARG A 116 31.87 6.29 5.61
N PHE A 117 31.43 5.21 4.97
CA PHE A 117 30.81 5.27 3.65
C PHE A 117 29.56 6.14 3.68
N LEU A 118 28.60 5.85 4.56
CA LEU A 118 27.36 6.62 4.65
C LEU A 118 27.62 8.10 4.94
N GLN A 119 28.59 8.38 5.79
CA GLN A 119 29.00 9.75 6.07
C GLN A 119 29.51 10.45 4.80
N HIS A 120 30.41 9.81 4.04
CA HIS A 120 30.89 10.36 2.77
C HIS A 120 29.77 10.50 1.73
N PHE A 121 28.93 9.47 1.60
CA PHE A 121 27.81 9.42 0.66
C PHE A 121 26.84 10.57 0.90
N TYR A 122 26.45 10.82 2.15
CA TYR A 122 25.55 11.93 2.46
C TYR A 122 26.21 13.30 2.41
N GLN A 123 27.39 13.45 3.02
CA GLN A 123 28.05 14.76 3.12
C GLN A 123 28.55 15.27 1.77
N THR A 124 29.06 14.37 0.92
CA THR A 124 29.71 14.72 -0.34
C THR A 124 28.77 14.49 -1.50
N ILE A 125 28.26 13.27 -1.66
CA ILE A 125 27.58 12.85 -2.90
C ILE A 125 26.14 13.37 -2.94
N VAL A 126 25.31 13.02 -1.96
CA VAL A 126 23.89 13.43 -1.92
C VAL A 126 23.78 14.95 -1.78
N SER A 127 24.58 15.56 -0.89
CA SER A 127 24.64 17.01 -0.73
C SER A 127 24.97 17.74 -2.03
N ALA A 128 26.04 17.34 -2.75
CA ALA A 128 26.42 17.98 -4.00
C ALA A 128 25.38 17.78 -5.09
N THR A 129 24.81 16.58 -5.21
CA THR A 129 23.74 16.27 -6.16
C THR A 129 22.52 17.16 -5.95
N LEU A 130 22.07 17.30 -4.70
CA LEU A 130 20.92 18.15 -4.36
C LEU A 130 21.16 19.64 -4.53
N ALA A 131 22.41 20.10 -4.36
CA ALA A 131 22.77 21.48 -4.67
C ALA A 131 22.51 21.82 -6.16
N THR A 132 22.56 20.81 -7.04
CA THR A 132 22.23 20.98 -8.46
C THR A 132 20.73 20.92 -8.78
N LEU A 133 19.88 20.65 -7.78
CA LEU A 133 18.43 20.55 -7.89
C LEU A 133 17.77 21.64 -7.03
N PRO A 134 17.83 22.93 -7.46
CA PRO A 134 17.40 24.05 -6.63
C PRO A 134 15.90 24.03 -6.31
N ASP A 135 15.06 23.53 -7.23
CA ASP A 135 13.60 23.50 -7.07
C ASP A 135 13.09 22.30 -6.23
N VAL A 136 13.98 21.39 -5.79
CA VAL A 136 13.64 20.30 -4.85
C VAL A 136 13.60 20.84 -3.43
N SER A 137 12.45 20.70 -2.77
CA SER A 137 12.15 21.20 -1.43
C SER A 137 12.81 20.39 -0.30
N GLY A 138 13.10 19.12 -0.54
CA GLY A 138 13.70 18.25 0.47
C GLY A 138 13.80 16.79 0.06
N LEU A 139 14.31 16.00 1.01
CA LEU A 139 14.39 14.55 0.92
C LEU A 139 13.46 13.88 1.95
N ILE A 140 12.85 12.78 1.52
CA ILE A 140 12.14 11.84 2.37
C ILE A 140 12.94 10.54 2.36
N LEU A 141 13.36 10.06 3.52
CA LEU A 141 14.14 8.83 3.65
C LEU A 141 13.37 7.75 4.40
N SER A 142 13.13 6.62 3.75
CA SER A 142 12.57 5.42 4.37
C SER A 142 13.63 4.74 5.23
N LEU A 143 13.36 4.57 6.53
CA LEU A 143 14.28 3.95 7.47
C LEU A 143 14.16 2.41 7.44
N GLN A 144 14.86 1.76 6.52
CA GLN A 144 14.94 0.28 6.46
C GLN A 144 15.79 -0.30 7.59
N THR A 145 15.69 -1.63 7.77
CA THR A 145 16.59 -2.44 8.59
C THR A 145 18.04 -2.32 8.06
N PRO A 146 18.98 -1.73 8.80
CA PRO A 146 20.39 -1.79 8.48
C PRO A 146 20.85 -3.23 8.69
N GLU A 147 21.50 -3.80 7.70
CA GLU A 147 22.04 -5.16 7.78
C GLU A 147 23.08 -5.32 8.92
N PHE A 148 23.68 -4.23 9.42
CA PHE A 148 24.92 -4.33 10.19
C PHE A 148 24.96 -3.63 11.57
N HIS A 149 24.19 -2.56 11.86
CA HIS A 149 24.14 -1.99 13.23
C HIS A 149 23.04 -0.93 13.49
N PRO A 150 22.37 -0.91 14.66
CA PRO A 150 21.28 0.02 14.98
C PRO A 150 21.69 1.51 15.15
N ARG A 151 22.99 1.83 15.18
CA ARG A 151 23.51 3.19 15.45
C ARG A 151 24.39 3.81 14.36
N GLN A 152 24.72 3.07 13.29
CA GLN A 152 25.56 3.56 12.18
C GLN A 152 25.03 4.84 11.52
N TRP A 153 23.75 5.14 11.73
CA TRP A 153 22.97 6.16 11.04
C TRP A 153 23.04 7.53 11.66
N ASP A 154 23.31 7.62 12.96
CA ASP A 154 23.07 8.84 13.72
C ASP A 154 23.97 9.99 13.21
N ALA A 155 25.27 9.75 13.08
CA ALA A 155 26.22 10.76 12.59
C ALA A 155 26.05 11.07 11.08
N PRO A 156 25.91 10.08 10.17
CA PRO A 156 25.62 10.36 8.77
C PRO A 156 24.32 11.14 8.55
N LEU A 157 23.22 10.79 9.23
CA LEU A 157 21.94 11.48 9.08
C LEU A 157 21.98 12.91 9.60
N ASP A 158 22.60 13.15 10.76
CA ASP A 158 22.80 14.51 11.28
C ASP A 158 23.64 15.35 10.32
N ALA A 159 24.68 14.77 9.72
CA ALA A 159 25.46 15.45 8.70
C ALA A 159 24.65 15.77 7.44
N LEU A 160 23.85 14.82 6.94
CA LEU A 160 22.92 15.06 5.84
C LEU A 160 21.98 16.22 6.16
N TYR A 161 21.35 16.18 7.33
CA TYR A 161 20.45 17.24 7.80
C TYR A 161 21.13 18.62 7.76
N ARG A 162 22.36 18.74 8.28
CA ARG A 162 23.10 20.02 8.28
C ARG A 162 23.33 20.53 6.85
N GLN A 163 23.67 19.64 5.91
CA GLN A 163 23.86 20.04 4.52
C GLN A 163 22.55 20.44 3.84
N LEU A 164 21.47 19.67 4.03
CA LEU A 164 20.14 20.01 3.52
C LEU A 164 19.70 21.38 4.04
N ARG A 165 19.88 21.63 5.34
CA ARG A 165 19.48 22.90 5.96
C ARG A 165 20.28 24.09 5.42
N ARG A 166 21.59 23.94 5.16
CA ARG A 166 22.40 24.97 4.48
C ARG A 166 21.89 25.29 3.07
N GLN A 167 21.30 24.30 2.40
CA GLN A 167 20.71 24.44 1.07
C GLN A 167 19.22 24.84 1.11
N ASN A 168 18.67 25.21 2.28
CA ASN A 168 17.24 25.49 2.49
C ASN A 168 16.31 24.31 2.11
N LYS A 169 16.80 23.08 2.29
CA LYS A 169 16.07 21.84 2.05
C LYS A 169 15.65 21.19 3.35
N LYS A 170 14.50 20.53 3.35
CA LYS A 170 13.95 19.82 4.51
C LYS A 170 14.33 18.33 4.49
N LEU A 171 14.39 17.73 5.67
CA LEU A 171 14.53 16.28 5.86
C LEU A 171 13.27 15.72 6.51
N VAL A 172 12.73 14.66 5.93
CA VAL A 172 11.63 13.86 6.46
C VAL A 172 12.15 12.44 6.63
N LEU A 173 11.99 11.87 7.83
CA LEU A 173 12.25 10.45 8.07
C LEU A 173 10.92 9.71 8.06
N ARG A 174 10.82 8.67 7.24
CA ARG A 174 9.61 7.88 7.04
C ARG A 174 9.74 6.52 7.72
N ASP A 175 8.66 6.11 8.38
CA ASP A 175 8.57 4.78 8.96
C ASP A 175 8.55 3.73 7.86
N TYR A 176 9.46 2.75 7.96
CA TYR A 176 9.44 1.55 7.15
C TYR A 176 9.38 0.38 8.13
N THR A 177 8.27 -0.34 8.10
CA THR A 177 8.05 -1.48 8.98
C THR A 177 8.22 -2.73 8.13
N ASP A 178 9.28 -3.48 8.42
CA ASP A 178 9.44 -4.87 8.00
C ASP A 178 9.26 -5.78 9.24
N ASP A 179 9.05 -7.07 9.03
CA ASP A 179 8.74 -8.05 10.08
C ASP A 179 9.86 -8.16 11.14
N ASP A 180 11.09 -7.84 10.78
CA ASP A 180 12.28 -7.90 11.64
C ASP A 180 12.59 -6.57 12.38
N TRP A 181 11.81 -5.52 12.17
CA TRP A 181 12.15 -4.17 12.62
C TRP A 181 11.44 -3.74 13.92
N PRO A 182 12.13 -3.11 14.88
CA PRO A 182 11.45 -2.58 16.06
C PRO A 182 10.50 -1.45 15.65
N ARG A 183 9.19 -1.60 15.97
CA ARG A 183 8.13 -0.60 15.73
C ARG A 183 8.41 0.81 16.29
N ARG A 184 9.51 1.02 17.02
CA ARG A 184 9.91 2.28 17.63
C ARG A 184 11.13 2.93 16.97
N GLN A 185 11.67 2.37 15.88
CA GLN A 185 12.87 2.92 15.27
C GLN A 185 12.67 4.39 14.89
N LEU A 186 11.64 4.72 14.10
CA LEU A 186 11.42 6.09 13.67
C LEU A 186 11.40 7.05 14.87
N GLN A 187 10.65 6.69 15.93
CA GLN A 187 10.58 7.45 17.18
C GLN A 187 11.97 7.66 17.80
N SER A 188 12.76 6.60 17.92
CA SER A 188 14.10 6.66 18.50
C SER A 188 15.08 7.49 17.66
N THR A 189 15.03 7.36 16.33
CA THR A 189 15.88 8.11 15.41
C THR A 189 15.53 9.59 15.45
N VAL A 190 14.25 9.97 15.29
CA VAL A 190 13.87 11.39 15.31
C VAL A 190 14.10 12.05 16.66
N ALA A 191 14.01 11.30 17.77
CA ALA A 191 14.27 11.84 19.12
C ALA A 191 15.71 12.36 19.26
N ARG A 192 16.66 11.79 18.52
CA ARG A 192 18.08 12.19 18.52
C ARG A 192 18.43 13.25 17.48
N MET A 193 17.53 13.50 16.52
CA MET A 193 17.75 14.47 15.45
C MET A 193 17.36 15.90 15.87
N PRO A 194 17.81 16.97 15.18
CA PRO A 194 17.36 18.33 15.45
C PRO A 194 15.86 18.52 15.23
N ALA A 195 15.16 19.35 16.05
CA ALA A 195 13.69 19.47 16.12
C ALA A 195 12.95 19.72 14.78
N ASP A 196 13.64 20.29 13.79
CA ASP A 196 13.11 20.58 12.46
C ASP A 196 13.08 19.35 11.52
N VAL A 197 13.63 18.19 11.91
CA VAL A 197 13.43 16.95 11.16
C VAL A 197 12.00 16.46 11.37
N ARG A 198 11.28 16.21 10.26
CA ARG A 198 9.89 15.73 10.25
C ARG A 198 9.82 14.21 10.31
N ALA A 199 8.68 13.72 10.77
CA ALA A 199 8.36 12.31 10.76
C ALA A 199 7.17 12.02 9.82
N SER A 200 7.33 11.09 8.89
CA SER A 200 6.25 10.53 8.06
C SER A 200 5.78 9.21 8.64
N LEU A 201 4.48 9.11 8.91
CA LEU A 201 3.83 7.97 9.54
C LEU A 201 2.65 7.51 8.70
N LYS A 202 2.50 6.20 8.51
CA LYS A 202 1.27 5.63 7.93
C LYS A 202 0.06 6.06 8.75
N ALA A 203 -1.07 6.33 8.09
CA ALA A 203 -2.32 6.72 8.77
C ALA A 203 -2.89 5.61 9.66
N THR A 204 -2.61 4.34 9.32
CA THR A 204 -3.03 3.17 10.09
C THR A 204 -1.88 2.63 10.95
N ALA A 205 -2.22 1.95 12.05
CA ALA A 205 -1.23 1.35 12.94
C ALA A 205 -0.46 0.17 12.31
N VAL A 206 -1.06 -0.51 11.32
CA VAL A 206 -0.46 -1.68 10.65
C VAL A 206 -0.75 -1.57 9.15
N ASP A 207 0.29 -1.23 8.39
CA ASP A 207 0.26 -1.04 6.94
C ASP A 207 -0.83 -0.08 6.44
N TYR A 208 -1.57 -0.45 5.40
CA TYR A 208 -2.57 0.40 4.73
C TYR A 208 -3.97 -0.24 4.74
N ARG A 209 -4.24 -1.08 5.74
CA ARG A 209 -5.43 -1.93 5.81
C ARG A 209 -6.69 -1.12 6.18
N PRO A 210 -7.75 -1.12 5.34
CA PRO A 210 -9.03 -0.53 5.70
C PRO A 210 -9.60 -1.19 6.95
N GLY A 211 -10.32 -0.43 7.77
CA GLY A 211 -10.91 -0.91 9.03
C GLY A 211 -9.92 -1.08 10.18
N PHE A 212 -8.64 -0.78 10.00
CA PHE A 212 -7.65 -0.82 11.09
C PHE A 212 -7.56 0.52 11.84
N ALA A 213 -7.15 0.45 13.11
CA ALA A 213 -7.02 1.59 14.00
C ALA A 213 -6.02 2.63 13.47
N ASN A 214 -6.21 3.87 13.90
CA ASN A 214 -5.28 4.96 13.63
C ASN A 214 -3.90 4.66 14.20
N ASN A 215 -2.84 5.15 13.55
CA ASN A 215 -1.49 4.95 14.04
C ASN A 215 -1.24 5.73 15.34
N PRO A 216 -1.09 5.07 16.51
CA PRO A 216 -0.91 5.77 17.79
C PRO A 216 0.40 6.57 17.84
N ALA A 217 1.39 6.25 16.99
CA ALA A 217 2.64 6.99 16.91
C ALA A 217 2.42 8.46 16.52
N ILE A 218 1.34 8.80 15.81
CA ILE A 218 1.00 10.19 15.44
C ILE A 218 0.88 11.07 16.70
N ASN A 219 0.33 10.53 17.79
CA ASN A 219 0.27 11.27 19.06
C ASN A 219 1.62 11.27 19.81
N ALA A 220 2.47 10.27 19.58
CA ALA A 220 3.68 10.03 20.38
C ALA A 220 4.95 10.75 19.89
N MET A 221 4.91 11.55 18.81
CA MET A 221 6.11 12.23 18.25
C MET A 221 6.54 13.53 18.95
N GLY A 222 6.04 13.82 20.16
CA GLY A 222 6.37 15.05 20.88
C GLY A 222 6.12 16.33 20.05
N ALA A 223 7.03 17.30 20.11
CA ALA A 223 6.89 18.59 19.41
C ALA A 223 7.18 18.55 17.89
N ARG A 224 7.40 17.36 17.30
CA ARG A 224 7.78 17.20 15.88
C ARG A 224 6.66 17.61 14.94
N LYS A 225 7.03 18.14 13.76
CA LYS A 225 6.12 18.20 12.61
C LYS A 225 5.89 16.81 12.03
N ILE A 226 4.63 16.49 11.77
CA ILE A 226 4.16 15.16 11.34
C ILE A 226 3.62 15.24 9.93
N TRP A 227 3.98 14.23 9.15
CA TRP A 227 3.41 13.91 7.85
C TRP A 227 2.61 12.62 7.99
N ILE A 228 1.42 12.58 7.38
CA ILE A 228 0.55 11.40 7.37
C ILE A 228 0.60 10.80 5.97
N ASP A 229 0.96 9.52 5.90
CA ASP A 229 1.02 8.76 4.66
C ASP A 229 -0.25 7.93 4.47
N ILE A 230 -0.93 8.19 3.36
CA ILE A 230 -2.15 7.50 2.94
C ILE A 230 -1.85 6.77 1.63
N ASP A 231 -2.13 5.48 1.59
CA ASP A 231 -2.17 4.72 0.36
C ASP A 231 -3.56 4.83 -0.26
N LEU A 232 -3.63 5.39 -1.48
CA LEU A 232 -4.87 5.43 -2.24
C LEU A 232 -4.90 4.38 -3.37
N TRP A 233 -3.75 3.81 -3.72
CA TRP A 233 -3.64 2.76 -4.73
C TRP A 233 -4.21 1.43 -4.24
N GLY A 234 -3.95 1.08 -2.98
CA GLY A 234 -4.56 -0.05 -2.32
C GLY A 234 -3.71 -1.30 -2.30
N ILE A 235 -2.46 -1.16 -1.88
CA ILE A 235 -1.52 -2.27 -1.61
C ILE A 235 -2.22 -3.36 -0.80
N ASP A 236 -2.99 -2.98 0.22
CA ASP A 236 -3.70 -3.90 1.13
C ASP A 236 -5.22 -3.95 0.93
N TYR A 237 -5.73 -3.38 -0.17
CA TYR A 237 -7.16 -3.42 -0.49
C TYR A 237 -7.48 -3.56 -1.98
N GLY A 238 -6.62 -4.25 -2.74
CA GLY A 238 -6.94 -4.75 -4.07
C GLY A 238 -6.45 -3.92 -5.25
N TRP A 239 -5.39 -3.12 -5.08
CA TRP A 239 -4.55 -2.58 -6.15
C TRP A 239 -5.32 -1.80 -7.22
N THR A 240 -6.34 -1.02 -6.85
CA THR A 240 -7.27 -0.32 -7.76
C THR A 240 -8.15 -1.22 -8.65
N LEU A 241 -7.94 -2.54 -8.62
CA LEU A 241 -8.70 -3.54 -9.37
C LEU A 241 -9.98 -3.96 -8.63
N LEU A 242 -9.97 -3.87 -7.30
CA LEU A 242 -11.11 -4.17 -6.45
C LEU A 242 -11.74 -2.88 -5.93
N PRO A 243 -13.09 -2.81 -5.85
CA PRO A 243 -13.77 -1.63 -5.34
C PRO A 243 -13.51 -1.49 -3.84
N CYS A 244 -13.10 -0.31 -3.39
CA CYS A 244 -13.02 0.05 -1.97
C CYS A 244 -13.10 1.58 -1.79
N LEU A 245 -14.28 2.09 -1.43
CA LEU A 245 -14.47 3.51 -1.13
C LEU A 245 -14.03 3.82 0.32
N LEU A 246 -13.03 4.67 0.48
CA LEU A 246 -12.43 5.02 1.76
C LEU A 246 -12.88 6.37 2.33
N ILE A 247 -13.79 7.10 1.69
CA ILE A 247 -14.08 8.50 2.03
C ILE A 247 -14.42 8.72 3.52
N ASP A 248 -15.35 7.93 4.07
CA ASP A 248 -15.71 8.04 5.50
C ASP A 248 -14.52 7.69 6.42
N GLU A 249 -13.73 6.68 6.05
CA GLU A 249 -12.52 6.31 6.78
C GLU A 249 -11.48 7.44 6.74
N LEU A 250 -11.19 8.01 5.57
CA LEU A 250 -10.26 9.13 5.39
C LEU A 250 -10.68 10.34 6.23
N GLN A 251 -11.98 10.64 6.27
CA GLN A 251 -12.53 11.71 7.11
C GLN A 251 -12.28 11.45 8.59
N GLY A 252 -12.60 10.24 9.07
CA GLY A 252 -12.34 9.84 10.46
C GLY A 252 -10.86 9.90 10.83
N ARG A 253 -9.98 9.38 9.96
CA ARG A 253 -8.53 9.37 10.16
C ARG A 253 -7.95 10.78 10.22
N LEU A 254 -8.30 11.65 9.28
CA LEU A 254 -7.78 13.01 9.23
C LEU A 254 -8.35 13.88 10.36
N SER A 255 -9.62 13.70 10.72
CA SER A 255 -10.22 14.36 11.89
C SER A 255 -9.49 13.97 13.18
N TRP A 256 -9.28 12.66 13.40
CA TRP A 256 -8.53 12.18 14.54
C TRP A 256 -7.10 12.71 14.55
N ALA A 257 -6.40 12.64 13.42
CA ALA A 257 -5.01 13.09 13.34
C ALA A 257 -4.89 14.59 13.58
N GLN A 258 -5.81 15.41 13.05
CA GLN A 258 -5.89 16.84 13.34
C GLN A 258 -6.15 17.09 14.83
N SER A 259 -6.98 16.27 15.50
CA SER A 259 -7.26 16.41 16.93
C SER A 259 -6.06 16.12 17.84
N VAL A 260 -5.23 15.13 17.49
CA VAL A 260 -4.07 14.73 18.31
C VAL A 260 -2.77 15.44 17.91
N ALA A 261 -2.62 15.80 16.63
CA ALA A 261 -1.43 16.49 16.13
C ALA A 261 -1.58 18.02 16.17
N GLY A 262 -2.78 18.56 16.02
CA GLY A 262 -3.01 20.01 15.93
C GLY A 262 -2.14 20.64 14.84
N ASP A 263 -1.50 21.76 15.16
CA ASP A 263 -0.58 22.48 14.25
C ASP A 263 0.70 21.71 13.90
N ARG A 264 0.94 20.55 14.53
CA ARG A 264 2.06 19.68 14.18
C ARG A 264 1.81 18.93 12.88
N LEU A 265 0.56 18.72 12.48
CA LEU A 265 0.21 18.12 11.19
C LEU A 265 0.60 19.09 10.06
N GLU A 266 1.76 18.85 9.45
CA GLU A 266 2.31 19.71 8.40
C GLU A 266 1.84 19.27 7.01
N THR A 267 1.74 17.96 6.77
CA THR A 267 1.53 17.40 5.43
C THR A 267 0.71 16.12 5.45
N ILE A 268 -0.11 15.92 4.42
CA ILE A 268 -0.77 14.67 4.07
C ILE A 268 -0.22 14.21 2.72
N THR A 269 0.29 12.98 2.64
CA THR A 269 0.80 12.36 1.42
C THR A 269 -0.19 11.31 0.92
N ALA A 270 -0.34 11.19 -0.40
CA ALA A 270 -1.26 10.26 -1.05
C ALA A 270 -0.53 9.48 -2.14
N ARG A 271 -0.36 8.17 -1.95
CA ARG A 271 0.26 7.28 -2.94
C ARG A 271 -0.73 6.86 -4.02
N LEU A 272 -0.30 6.92 -5.28
CA LEU A 272 -1.13 6.62 -6.45
C LEU A 272 -0.81 5.31 -7.17
N ASP A 273 0.35 4.72 -6.91
CA ASP A 273 0.86 3.54 -7.57
C ASP A 273 1.93 2.85 -6.70
N TRP A 274 2.42 1.71 -7.18
CA TRP A 274 3.43 0.90 -6.51
C TRP A 274 4.48 0.42 -7.51
N GLU A 275 5.77 0.60 -7.21
CA GLU A 275 6.86 0.45 -8.19
C GLU A 275 6.97 -0.96 -8.78
N TRP A 276 6.54 -1.96 -8.01
CA TRP A 276 6.57 -3.36 -8.39
C TRP A 276 5.42 -3.78 -9.31
N ILE A 277 4.36 -2.96 -9.42
CA ILE A 277 3.22 -3.22 -10.29
C ILE A 277 3.05 -2.06 -11.27
N HIS A 278 3.54 -2.28 -12.49
CA HIS A 278 3.49 -1.29 -13.55
C HIS A 278 2.07 -1.10 -14.11
N ASN A 279 1.85 0.04 -14.78
CA ASN A 279 0.67 0.33 -15.61
C ASN A 279 -0.70 0.18 -14.92
N SER A 280 -0.78 0.33 -13.60
CA SER A 280 -2.04 0.25 -12.84
C SER A 280 -2.28 1.54 -12.05
N PRO A 281 -2.42 2.72 -12.68
CA PRO A 281 -2.58 3.97 -11.94
C PRO A 281 -3.94 4.05 -11.22
N LEU A 282 -4.01 4.82 -10.13
CA LEU A 282 -5.28 5.14 -9.48
C LEU A 282 -6.25 5.92 -10.38
N GLN A 283 -5.73 6.79 -11.26
CA GLN A 283 -6.53 7.59 -12.17
C GLN A 283 -7.29 6.70 -13.16
N GLY A 284 -8.59 6.95 -13.33
CA GLY A 284 -9.48 6.17 -14.19
C GLY A 284 -9.92 4.83 -13.58
N SER A 285 -9.41 4.45 -12.41
CA SER A 285 -9.81 3.23 -11.71
C SER A 285 -11.12 3.40 -10.95
N ILE A 286 -11.68 2.27 -10.48
CA ILE A 286 -12.86 2.26 -9.62
C ILE A 286 -12.64 3.00 -8.28
N ASN A 287 -11.38 3.22 -7.88
CA ASN A 287 -11.06 3.85 -6.59
C ASN A 287 -10.65 5.33 -6.71
N GLU A 288 -10.67 5.95 -7.91
CA GLU A 288 -10.31 7.37 -8.08
C GLU A 288 -11.16 8.31 -7.22
N GLY A 289 -12.41 7.93 -6.89
CA GLY A 289 -13.25 8.69 -5.96
C GLY A 289 -12.59 8.94 -4.59
N ASN A 290 -11.67 8.09 -4.15
CA ASN A 290 -10.91 8.29 -2.92
C ASN A 290 -9.92 9.46 -3.03
N LEU A 291 -9.31 9.66 -4.21
CA LEU A 291 -8.42 10.80 -4.47
C LEU A 291 -9.21 12.11 -4.44
N TYR A 292 -10.39 12.12 -5.06
CA TYR A 292 -11.32 13.25 -4.98
C TYR A 292 -11.71 13.54 -3.53
N GLY A 293 -12.18 12.51 -2.80
CA GLY A 293 -12.60 12.65 -1.41
C GLY A 293 -11.48 13.18 -0.51
N LEU A 294 -10.28 12.60 -0.61
CA LEU A 294 -9.11 13.05 0.16
C LEU A 294 -8.79 14.52 -0.12
N ALA A 295 -8.81 14.94 -1.38
CA ALA A 295 -8.52 16.32 -1.77
C ALA A 295 -9.47 17.33 -1.11
N ARG A 296 -10.77 17.00 -1.02
CA ARG A 296 -11.80 17.86 -0.42
C ARG A 296 -11.66 17.89 1.11
N ILE A 297 -11.52 16.72 1.73
CA ILE A 297 -11.36 16.57 3.20
C ILE A 297 -10.10 17.31 3.67
N ALA A 298 -8.95 17.05 3.03
CA ALA A 298 -7.68 17.70 3.36
C ALA A 298 -7.62 19.19 2.94
N GLY A 299 -8.57 19.63 2.12
CA GLY A 299 -8.82 21.03 1.79
C GLY A 299 -9.49 21.82 2.91
N GLY A 300 -9.94 21.15 3.98
CA GLY A 300 -10.62 21.76 5.12
C GLY A 300 -12.03 22.23 4.82
N GLU A 301 -12.66 21.60 3.85
CA GLU A 301 -14.09 21.77 3.59
C GLU A 301 -14.89 21.12 4.72
N THR A 302 -16.01 21.74 5.10
CA THR A 302 -16.90 21.31 6.18
C THR A 302 -17.21 19.81 6.09
N PRO A 303 -17.35 19.07 7.21
CA PRO A 303 -17.63 17.63 7.18
C PRO A 303 -18.72 17.28 6.15
N VAL A 304 -18.33 16.51 5.13
CA VAL A 304 -19.20 16.08 4.04
C VAL A 304 -19.54 14.61 4.26
N SER A 305 -20.69 14.13 3.79
CA SER A 305 -20.97 12.68 3.77
C SER A 305 -20.23 12.01 2.60
N ALA A 306 -19.80 10.75 2.75
CA ALA A 306 -19.24 10.00 1.63
C ALA A 306 -20.17 9.95 0.41
N ALA A 307 -21.47 9.85 0.62
CA ALA A 307 -22.46 9.85 -0.46
C ALA A 307 -22.45 11.17 -1.26
N GLN A 308 -22.29 12.31 -0.60
CA GLN A 308 -22.22 13.61 -1.27
C GLN A 308 -20.90 13.78 -2.02
N LEU A 309 -19.75 13.42 -1.42
CA LEU A 309 -18.46 13.50 -2.12
C LEU A 309 -18.39 12.56 -3.32
N LEU A 310 -19.01 11.38 -3.21
CA LEU A 310 -19.14 10.44 -4.31
C LEU A 310 -19.97 11.05 -5.46
N ASP A 311 -21.12 11.65 -5.15
CA ASP A 311 -21.95 12.33 -6.15
C ASP A 311 -21.21 13.50 -6.81
N GLU A 312 -20.52 14.34 -6.03
CA GLU A 312 -19.73 15.47 -6.56
C GLU A 312 -18.60 14.98 -7.47
N TRP A 313 -17.93 13.88 -7.11
CA TRP A 313 -16.93 13.24 -7.96
C TRP A 313 -17.55 12.73 -9.26
N LEU A 314 -18.63 11.93 -9.20
CA LEU A 314 -19.32 11.41 -10.37
C LEU A 314 -19.78 12.54 -11.30
N ASP A 315 -20.38 13.60 -10.74
CA ASP A 315 -20.82 14.78 -11.49
C ASP A 315 -19.60 15.49 -12.15
N SER A 316 -18.46 15.59 -11.45
CA SER A 316 -17.22 16.17 -12.00
C SER A 316 -16.57 15.36 -13.13
N GLN A 317 -16.95 14.10 -13.30
CA GLN A 317 -16.52 13.21 -14.39
C GLN A 317 -17.57 13.13 -15.51
N GLY A 318 -18.71 13.82 -15.38
CA GLY A 318 -19.83 13.70 -16.32
C GLY A 318 -20.57 12.35 -16.23
N LEU A 319 -20.46 11.65 -15.09
CA LEU A 319 -21.00 10.31 -14.85
C LEU A 319 -22.35 10.33 -14.10
N ARG A 320 -23.09 11.44 -14.18
CA ARG A 320 -24.31 11.65 -13.40
C ARG A 320 -25.46 10.74 -13.87
N PRO A 321 -25.94 9.79 -13.04
CA PRO A 321 -27.12 9.00 -13.39
C PRO A 321 -28.36 9.90 -13.45
N GLY A 322 -29.20 9.69 -14.46
CA GLY A 322 -30.37 10.54 -14.72
C GLY A 322 -31.50 10.38 -13.71
N TYR A 323 -31.65 9.18 -13.12
CA TYR A 323 -32.76 8.86 -12.23
C TYR A 323 -32.32 8.59 -10.77
N PRO A 324 -33.12 8.96 -9.76
CA PRO A 324 -32.76 8.79 -8.34
C PRO A 324 -32.43 7.35 -7.92
N VAL A 325 -33.17 6.37 -8.44
CA VAL A 325 -32.94 4.94 -8.14
C VAL A 325 -31.56 4.50 -8.62
N GLN A 326 -31.17 4.90 -9.83
CA GLN A 326 -29.87 4.56 -10.43
C GLN A 326 -28.73 5.19 -9.64
N ARG A 327 -28.87 6.47 -9.27
CA ARG A 327 -27.91 7.16 -8.40
C ARG A 327 -27.76 6.43 -7.07
N GLN A 328 -28.86 5.93 -6.49
CA GLN A 328 -28.80 5.14 -5.26
C GLN A 328 -28.11 3.78 -5.47
N THR A 329 -28.35 3.10 -6.59
CA THR A 329 -27.64 1.85 -6.93
C THR A 329 -26.13 2.08 -7.07
N VAL A 330 -25.72 3.13 -7.80
CA VAL A 330 -24.31 3.50 -7.92
C VAL A 330 -23.71 3.80 -6.55
N ARG A 331 -24.37 4.60 -5.72
CA ARG A 331 -23.91 4.85 -4.34
C ARG A 331 -23.75 3.56 -3.54
N GLN A 332 -24.71 2.64 -3.63
CA GLN A 332 -24.65 1.37 -2.93
C GLN A 332 -23.43 0.54 -3.34
N LEU A 333 -23.08 0.51 -4.63
CA LEU A 333 -21.90 -0.18 -5.13
C LEU A 333 -20.62 0.36 -4.47
N PHE A 334 -20.44 1.67 -4.43
CA PHE A 334 -19.24 2.24 -3.81
C PHE A 334 -19.24 2.14 -2.29
N ILE A 335 -20.34 2.49 -1.62
CA ILE A 335 -20.39 2.50 -0.14
C ILE A 335 -20.27 1.09 0.44
N SER A 336 -20.90 0.09 -0.18
CA SER A 336 -20.82 -1.31 0.30
C SER A 336 -19.44 -1.93 0.09
N SER A 337 -18.64 -1.39 -0.84
CA SER A 337 -17.33 -1.93 -1.16
C SER A 337 -16.36 -1.88 0.02
N TYR A 338 -16.50 -0.87 0.90
CA TYR A 338 -15.71 -0.76 2.13
C TYR A 338 -15.95 -1.95 3.07
N ASP A 339 -17.22 -2.24 3.37
CA ASP A 339 -17.59 -3.34 4.27
C ASP A 339 -17.21 -4.71 3.67
N TRP A 340 -17.44 -4.87 2.36
CA TRP A 340 -17.01 -6.07 1.64
C TRP A 340 -15.48 -6.29 1.73
N MET A 341 -14.69 -5.24 1.50
CA MET A 341 -13.23 -5.32 1.56
C MET A 341 -12.72 -5.56 3.00
N CYS A 342 -13.37 -4.98 4.01
CA CYS A 342 -12.97 -5.18 5.42
C CYS A 342 -13.26 -6.59 5.94
N ARG A 343 -13.99 -7.43 5.20
CA ARG A 343 -14.33 -8.80 5.60
C ARG A 343 -13.73 -9.87 4.71
N THR A 344 -13.60 -9.60 3.41
CA THR A 344 -13.25 -10.63 2.42
C THR A 344 -11.87 -11.25 2.65
N PRO A 345 -10.77 -10.48 2.79
CA PRO A 345 -9.44 -11.02 3.04
C PRO A 345 -9.10 -11.22 4.52
N TYR A 346 -10.12 -11.27 5.40
CA TYR A 346 -9.97 -11.40 6.84
C TYR A 346 -10.67 -12.67 7.37
N LEU A 347 -10.26 -13.11 8.56
CA LEU A 347 -10.81 -14.26 9.27
C LEU A 347 -11.21 -13.83 10.70
N LEU A 348 -12.51 -13.62 10.93
CA LEU A 348 -13.03 -13.03 12.18
C LEU A 348 -12.29 -11.74 12.59
N GLY A 349 -12.00 -10.88 11.60
CA GLY A 349 -11.25 -9.63 11.78
C GLY A 349 -9.73 -9.78 11.92
N ARG A 350 -9.17 -10.98 11.78
CA ARG A 350 -7.71 -11.21 11.68
C ARG A 350 -7.26 -11.16 10.23
N VAL A 351 -6.04 -10.69 10.01
CA VAL A 351 -5.45 -10.59 8.67
C VAL A 351 -5.17 -11.97 8.12
N MET A 352 -5.62 -12.22 6.90
CA MET A 352 -5.38 -13.48 6.18
C MET A 352 -4.81 -13.20 4.78
N HIS A 353 -4.12 -12.07 4.60
CA HIS A 353 -3.53 -11.67 3.33
C HIS A 353 -2.24 -10.89 3.55
N GLN A 354 -1.40 -10.83 2.51
CA GLN A 354 -0.24 -9.95 2.43
C GLN A 354 -0.31 -9.18 1.12
N HIS A 355 -0.37 -7.85 1.19
CA HIS A 355 -0.51 -6.98 0.00
C HIS A 355 -1.65 -7.42 -0.92
N SER A 356 -2.84 -7.61 -0.35
CA SER A 356 -4.05 -8.10 -1.03
C SER A 356 -3.97 -9.51 -1.66
N GLN A 357 -2.90 -10.27 -1.47
CA GLN A 357 -2.79 -11.64 -1.98
C GLN A 357 -2.99 -12.66 -0.85
N LEU A 358 -3.38 -13.88 -1.23
CA LEU A 358 -3.38 -15.02 -0.31
C LEU A 358 -1.99 -15.23 0.33
N PRO A 359 -1.92 -15.83 1.53
CA PRO A 359 -0.67 -16.34 2.08
C PRO A 359 -0.09 -17.44 1.19
N ALA A 360 1.23 -17.58 1.19
CA ALA A 360 1.92 -18.57 0.34
C ALA A 360 1.64 -20.02 0.76
N ASP A 361 1.49 -20.25 2.06
CA ASP A 361 1.31 -21.54 2.72
C ASP A 361 0.60 -21.38 4.08
N ILE A 362 0.29 -22.51 4.73
CA ILE A 362 -0.36 -22.53 6.04
C ILE A 362 0.46 -21.84 7.14
N ASP A 363 1.79 -21.95 7.12
CA ASP A 363 2.64 -21.36 8.15
C ASP A 363 2.59 -19.83 8.06
N THR A 364 2.64 -19.29 6.84
CA THR A 364 2.46 -17.87 6.56
C THR A 364 1.07 -17.41 6.96
N ALA A 365 0.03 -18.19 6.64
CA ALA A 365 -1.34 -17.88 7.06
C ALA A 365 -1.46 -17.80 8.58
N LEU A 366 -0.90 -18.77 9.32
CA LEU A 366 -0.93 -18.79 10.78
C LEU A 366 -0.13 -17.63 11.38
N ARG A 367 1.03 -17.26 10.81
CA ARG A 367 1.77 -16.06 11.23
C ARG A 367 0.92 -14.80 11.09
N LEU A 368 0.23 -14.62 9.96
CA LEU A 368 -0.66 -13.47 9.76
C LEU A 368 -1.84 -13.46 10.74
N LEU A 369 -2.48 -14.62 10.97
CA LEU A 369 -3.63 -14.73 11.88
C LEU A 369 -3.28 -14.47 13.35
N HIS A 370 -2.04 -14.77 13.75
CA HIS A 370 -1.54 -14.53 15.11
C HIS A 370 -0.70 -13.25 15.22
N SER A 371 -0.52 -12.51 14.12
CA SER A 371 0.08 -11.17 14.15
C SER A 371 -0.76 -10.23 15.02
N ASP A 372 -0.15 -9.16 15.51
CA ASP A 372 -0.77 -8.25 16.48
C ASP A 372 -2.14 -7.71 16.00
N ALA A 373 -3.20 -8.28 16.55
CA ALA A 373 -4.59 -7.93 16.25
C ALA A 373 -5.08 -6.70 17.01
N ARG A 374 -4.25 -6.07 17.87
CA ARG A 374 -4.66 -4.92 18.71
C ARG A 374 -5.10 -3.70 17.89
N SER A 375 -4.74 -3.65 16.62
CA SER A 375 -5.15 -2.60 15.69
C SER A 375 -6.39 -2.93 14.87
N ALA A 376 -6.96 -4.13 14.96
CA ALA A 376 -8.18 -4.47 14.23
C ALA A 376 -9.41 -3.94 14.98
N ASN A 377 -10.35 -3.29 14.28
CA ASN A 377 -11.58 -2.77 14.88
C ASN A 377 -12.64 -3.86 15.20
N TRP A 378 -12.30 -5.13 15.01
CA TRP A 378 -13.25 -6.24 15.18
C TRP A 378 -13.20 -6.79 16.61
N ARG A 379 -14.34 -6.78 17.33
CA ARG A 379 -14.39 -7.27 18.73
C ARG A 379 -13.89 -8.72 18.89
N GLN A 380 -14.04 -9.54 17.86
CA GLN A 380 -13.64 -10.94 17.88
C GLN A 380 -12.17 -11.16 17.56
N SER A 381 -11.44 -10.18 17.03
CA SER A 381 -10.00 -10.30 16.75
C SER A 381 -9.18 -10.47 18.04
N PHE A 382 -9.75 -10.06 19.18
CA PHE A 382 -9.13 -10.11 20.51
C PHE A 382 -9.31 -11.46 21.25
N GLN A 383 -10.18 -12.35 20.75
CA GLN A 383 -10.34 -13.69 21.32
C GLN A 383 -9.26 -14.64 20.78
N ALA A 384 -8.99 -15.76 21.46
CA ALA A 384 -8.14 -16.80 20.86
C ALA A 384 -8.87 -17.43 19.65
N LEU A 385 -8.15 -17.62 18.54
CA LEU A 385 -8.69 -18.34 17.38
C LEU A 385 -8.61 -19.85 17.65
N PHE A 386 -9.77 -20.48 17.76
CA PHE A 386 -9.95 -21.89 18.15
C PHE A 386 -9.22 -22.20 19.48
N PRO A 387 -9.73 -21.71 20.62
CA PRO A 387 -9.11 -21.90 21.92
C PRO A 387 -8.97 -23.39 22.26
N ARG A 388 -7.74 -23.83 22.58
CA ARG A 388 -7.40 -25.24 22.86
C ARG A 388 -8.31 -25.92 23.88
N ASP A 389 -8.67 -25.19 24.92
CA ASP A 389 -9.41 -25.72 26.07
C ASP A 389 -10.94 -25.58 25.92
N ASP A 390 -11.44 -25.10 24.77
CA ASP A 390 -12.87 -24.86 24.53
C ASP A 390 -13.27 -25.19 23.09
N GLU A 391 -13.50 -26.49 22.82
CA GLU A 391 -13.98 -26.95 21.51
C GLU A 391 -15.35 -26.35 21.15
N GLN A 392 -16.22 -26.06 22.13
CA GLN A 392 -17.53 -25.47 21.87
C GLN A 392 -17.40 -24.06 21.29
N ALA A 393 -16.53 -23.22 21.86
CA ALA A 393 -16.19 -21.92 21.27
C ALA A 393 -15.53 -22.08 19.89
N GLY A 394 -14.69 -23.10 19.70
CA GLY A 394 -14.13 -23.46 18.39
C GLY A 394 -15.20 -23.74 17.34
N ARG A 395 -16.24 -24.51 17.69
CA ARG A 395 -17.38 -24.81 16.81
C ARG A 395 -18.18 -23.55 16.48
N ALA A 396 -18.49 -22.74 17.49
CA ALA A 396 -19.20 -21.47 17.28
C ALA A 396 -18.42 -20.52 16.36
N GLN A 397 -17.08 -20.44 16.50
CA GLN A 397 -16.23 -19.66 15.60
C GLN A 397 -16.28 -20.20 14.16
N ARG A 398 -16.31 -21.53 13.96
CA ARG A 398 -16.47 -22.12 12.63
C ARG A 398 -17.81 -21.82 11.96
N GLU A 399 -18.90 -21.88 12.72
CA GLU A 399 -20.23 -21.51 12.21
C GLU A 399 -20.27 -20.04 11.79
N LEU A 400 -19.68 -19.16 12.61
CA LEU A 400 -19.58 -17.75 12.28
C LEU A 400 -18.76 -17.49 11.01
N LEU A 401 -17.62 -18.17 10.86
CA LEU A 401 -16.80 -18.09 9.64
C LEU A 401 -17.59 -18.48 8.39
N GLN A 402 -18.41 -19.53 8.48
CA GLN A 402 -19.26 -19.96 7.37
C GLN A 402 -20.33 -18.92 7.04
N LEU A 403 -20.96 -18.32 8.05
CA LEU A 403 -21.96 -17.26 7.87
C LEU A 403 -21.34 -16.01 7.24
N GLU A 404 -20.19 -15.53 7.73
CA GLU A 404 -19.47 -14.38 7.16
C GLU A 404 -19.10 -14.64 5.70
N GLN A 405 -18.64 -15.85 5.37
CA GLN A 405 -18.32 -16.23 4.00
C GLN A 405 -19.54 -16.20 3.08
N GLN A 406 -20.68 -16.75 3.52
CA GLN A 406 -21.93 -16.74 2.74
C GLN A 406 -22.44 -15.32 2.54
N GLN A 407 -22.41 -14.48 3.57
CA GLN A 407 -22.84 -13.09 3.50
C GLN A 407 -21.98 -12.27 2.53
N ASN A 408 -20.66 -12.41 2.59
CA ASN A 408 -19.75 -11.68 1.70
C ASN A 408 -19.85 -12.15 0.24
N ALA A 409 -20.00 -13.46 0.02
CA ALA A 409 -20.23 -14.01 -1.32
C ALA A 409 -21.53 -13.48 -1.92
N PHE A 410 -22.63 -13.53 -1.17
CA PHE A 410 -23.91 -12.97 -1.59
C PHE A 410 -23.82 -11.48 -1.88
N LEU A 411 -23.13 -10.71 -1.02
CA LEU A 411 -22.94 -9.28 -1.21
C LEU A 411 -22.19 -9.00 -2.52
N ALA A 412 -21.06 -9.67 -2.77
CA ALA A 412 -20.28 -9.48 -3.98
C ALA A 412 -21.07 -9.84 -5.25
N GLU A 413 -21.79 -10.96 -5.24
CA GLU A 413 -22.61 -11.42 -6.37
C GLU A 413 -23.76 -10.45 -6.64
N ARG A 414 -24.49 -10.03 -5.61
CA ARG A 414 -25.56 -9.04 -5.73
C ARG A 414 -25.08 -7.72 -6.31
N LEU A 415 -23.93 -7.22 -5.84
CA LEU A 415 -23.37 -5.96 -6.31
C LEU A 415 -22.85 -6.09 -7.75
N HIS A 416 -22.31 -7.25 -8.12
CA HIS A 416 -21.97 -7.53 -9.51
C HIS A 416 -23.21 -7.54 -10.42
N ASP A 417 -24.30 -8.20 -10.02
CA ASP A 417 -25.55 -8.23 -10.78
C ASP A 417 -26.15 -6.83 -10.94
N GLN A 418 -26.08 -5.99 -9.90
CA GLN A 418 -26.48 -4.58 -9.97
C GLN A 418 -25.62 -3.79 -10.97
N ALA A 419 -24.29 -3.97 -10.94
CA ALA A 419 -23.41 -3.34 -11.92
C ALA A 419 -23.73 -3.78 -13.36
N GLN A 420 -24.02 -5.07 -13.56
CA GLN A 420 -24.43 -5.58 -14.87
C GLN A 420 -25.77 -5.00 -15.34
N ALA A 421 -26.73 -4.82 -14.44
CA ALA A 421 -28.03 -4.20 -14.75
C ALA A 421 -27.85 -2.76 -15.25
N LEU A 422 -27.08 -1.94 -14.51
CA LEU A 422 -26.74 -0.56 -14.91
C LEU A 422 -26.12 -0.49 -16.30
N ARG A 423 -25.29 -1.47 -16.67
CA ARG A 423 -24.70 -1.57 -18.01
C ARG A 423 -25.73 -1.92 -19.09
N ARG A 424 -26.60 -2.89 -18.84
CA ARG A 424 -27.62 -3.35 -19.82
C ARG A 424 -28.63 -2.25 -20.15
N ASP A 425 -28.99 -1.46 -19.13
CA ASP A 425 -29.98 -0.39 -19.25
C ASP A 425 -29.38 0.91 -19.87
N ALA A 426 -28.09 0.88 -20.25
CA ALA A 426 -27.34 1.99 -20.84
C ALA A 426 -27.39 3.29 -20.00
N GLU A 427 -27.43 3.14 -18.67
CA GLU A 427 -27.64 4.23 -17.72
C GLU A 427 -26.35 4.98 -17.37
N LEU A 428 -25.21 4.38 -17.69
CA LEU A 428 -23.87 4.91 -17.47
C LEU A 428 -23.10 4.95 -18.80
N PRO A 429 -22.15 5.88 -18.99
CA PRO A 429 -21.23 5.82 -20.10
C PRO A 429 -20.53 4.46 -20.17
N ALA A 430 -20.47 3.87 -21.37
CA ALA A 430 -20.01 2.49 -21.56
C ALA A 430 -18.67 2.19 -20.88
N ALA A 431 -17.67 3.07 -21.08
CA ALA A 431 -16.36 2.93 -20.46
C ALA A 431 -16.41 2.85 -18.92
N PHE A 432 -17.26 3.63 -18.27
CA PHE A 432 -17.40 3.58 -16.82
C PHE A 432 -18.19 2.35 -16.35
N ALA A 433 -19.23 1.97 -17.11
CA ALA A 433 -19.97 0.73 -16.85
C ALA A 433 -19.06 -0.50 -16.93
N ASP A 434 -18.10 -0.51 -17.86
CA ASP A 434 -17.12 -1.59 -18.00
C ASP A 434 -16.13 -1.63 -16.83
N VAL A 435 -15.62 -0.49 -16.38
CA VAL A 435 -14.79 -0.40 -15.16
C VAL A 435 -15.55 -0.96 -13.96
N LEU A 436 -16.81 -0.54 -13.77
CA LEU A 436 -17.65 -0.96 -12.66
C LEU A 436 -17.96 -2.47 -12.71
N CYS A 437 -18.33 -2.99 -13.88
CA CYS A 437 -18.60 -4.41 -14.08
C CYS A 437 -17.35 -5.25 -13.88
N GLY A 438 -16.20 -4.83 -14.41
CA GLY A 438 -14.92 -5.51 -14.30
C GLY A 438 -14.41 -5.57 -12.86
N ALA A 439 -14.52 -4.46 -12.11
CA ALA A 439 -14.16 -4.40 -10.70
C ALA A 439 -15.00 -5.36 -9.84
N TRP A 440 -16.33 -5.37 -10.04
CA TRP A 440 -17.20 -6.28 -9.30
C TRP A 440 -17.09 -7.75 -9.75
N ALA A 441 -16.80 -8.02 -11.03
CA ALA A 441 -16.49 -9.37 -11.48
C ALA A 441 -15.21 -9.89 -10.79
N SER A 442 -14.19 -9.05 -10.68
CA SER A 442 -12.96 -9.34 -9.95
C SER A 442 -13.23 -9.55 -8.47
N ALA A 443 -14.08 -8.72 -7.85
CA ALA A 443 -14.51 -8.83 -6.46
C ALA A 443 -15.19 -10.18 -6.16
N VAL A 444 -16.09 -10.66 -7.03
CA VAL A 444 -16.72 -11.98 -6.89
C VAL A 444 -15.68 -13.09 -6.87
N ARG A 445 -14.72 -13.05 -7.81
CA ARG A 445 -13.67 -14.08 -7.90
C ARG A 445 -12.72 -14.04 -6.71
N TYR A 446 -12.34 -12.84 -6.28
CA TYR A 446 -11.53 -12.60 -5.10
C TYR A 446 -12.23 -13.13 -3.84
N THR A 447 -13.55 -12.91 -3.72
CA THR A 447 -14.35 -13.40 -2.59
C THR A 447 -14.37 -14.92 -2.52
N ARG A 448 -14.56 -15.59 -3.65
CA ARG A 448 -14.55 -17.07 -3.72
C ARG A 448 -13.15 -17.63 -3.46
N LEU A 449 -12.11 -17.01 -4.02
CA LEU A 449 -10.71 -17.36 -3.78
C LEU A 449 -10.37 -17.36 -2.27
N PHE A 450 -10.68 -16.26 -1.59
CA PHE A 450 -10.49 -16.14 -0.14
C PHE A 450 -11.43 -17.03 0.67
N GLY A 451 -12.63 -17.32 0.17
CA GLY A 451 -13.56 -18.28 0.77
C GLY A 451 -12.97 -19.70 0.81
N HIS A 452 -12.37 -20.16 -0.29
CA HIS A 452 -11.69 -21.46 -0.32
C HIS A 452 -10.48 -21.50 0.62
N ALA A 453 -9.65 -20.45 0.61
CA ALA A 453 -8.51 -20.33 1.51
C ALA A 453 -8.94 -20.37 2.99
N ARG A 454 -9.96 -19.58 3.36
CA ARG A 454 -10.53 -19.56 4.73
C ARG A 454 -10.98 -20.95 5.15
N GLN A 455 -11.65 -21.69 4.26
CA GLN A 455 -12.15 -23.03 4.55
C GLN A 455 -11.00 -24.01 4.84
N VAL A 456 -9.99 -24.09 3.98
CA VAL A 456 -8.87 -25.04 4.18
C VAL A 456 -8.02 -24.69 5.40
N ILE A 457 -7.71 -23.39 5.61
CA ILE A 457 -6.94 -22.91 6.77
C ILE A 457 -7.69 -23.21 8.07
N SER A 458 -8.99 -22.87 8.13
CA SER A 458 -9.78 -23.06 9.35
C SER A 458 -9.96 -24.53 9.70
N LEU A 459 -10.20 -25.41 8.72
CA LEU A 459 -10.30 -26.85 8.95
C LEU A 459 -8.97 -27.45 9.42
N ARG A 460 -7.86 -27.09 8.79
CA ARG A 460 -6.53 -27.53 9.20
C ARG A 460 -6.21 -27.08 10.62
N TRP A 461 -6.44 -25.81 10.94
CA TRP A 461 -6.19 -25.29 12.28
C TRP A 461 -7.10 -25.92 13.33
N TYR A 462 -8.37 -26.17 13.00
CA TYR A 462 -9.30 -26.86 13.89
C TYR A 462 -8.85 -28.28 14.22
N ILE A 463 -8.36 -29.04 13.24
CA ILE A 463 -7.79 -30.38 13.46
C ILE A 463 -6.55 -30.30 14.36
N ASN A 464 -5.68 -29.31 14.16
CA ASN A 464 -4.50 -29.13 14.99
C ASN A 464 -4.84 -28.83 16.46
N GLN A 465 -5.93 -28.10 16.72
CA GLN A 465 -6.31 -27.73 18.09
C GLN A 465 -7.08 -28.83 18.82
N TYR A 466 -7.97 -29.55 18.12
CA TYR A 466 -8.92 -30.49 18.76
C TYR A 466 -8.71 -31.95 18.39
N GLY A 467 -7.63 -32.26 17.66
CA GLY A 467 -7.28 -33.60 17.22
C GLY A 467 -7.90 -34.01 15.88
N ALA A 468 -7.26 -34.99 15.24
CA ALA A 468 -7.76 -35.60 14.02
C ALA A 468 -8.84 -36.63 14.31
N ASN A 469 -9.83 -36.72 13.42
CA ASN A 469 -10.69 -37.89 13.29
C ASN A 469 -11.07 -38.03 11.80
N ARG A 470 -11.57 -39.21 11.42
CA ARG A 470 -11.91 -39.52 10.03
C ARG A 470 -12.82 -38.49 9.39
N SER A 471 -13.90 -38.08 10.07
CA SER A 471 -14.85 -37.09 9.54
C SER A 471 -14.19 -35.71 9.30
N ARG A 472 -13.35 -35.25 10.24
CA ARG A 472 -12.63 -33.97 10.11
C ARG A 472 -11.61 -34.03 8.97
N GLN A 473 -10.89 -35.15 8.82
CA GLN A 473 -9.93 -35.36 7.73
C GLN A 473 -10.64 -35.41 6.36
N GLU A 474 -11.72 -36.16 6.23
CA GLU A 474 -12.53 -36.23 5.00
C GLU A 474 -13.08 -34.84 4.62
N THR A 475 -13.53 -34.05 5.60
CA THR A 475 -14.00 -32.67 5.38
C THR A 475 -12.87 -31.76 4.89
N LEU A 476 -11.67 -31.87 5.47
CA LEU A 476 -10.49 -31.10 5.03
C LEU A 476 -10.08 -31.49 3.61
N LEU A 477 -9.98 -32.79 3.29
CA LEU A 477 -9.63 -33.26 1.95
C LEU A 477 -10.64 -32.77 0.91
N THR A 478 -11.94 -32.82 1.22
CA THR A 478 -12.99 -32.28 0.34
C THR A 478 -12.82 -30.78 0.09
N ALA A 479 -12.43 -30.01 1.12
CA ALA A 479 -12.19 -28.58 0.98
C ALA A 479 -10.92 -28.28 0.15
N ILE A 480 -9.88 -29.10 0.28
CA ILE A 480 -8.65 -29.01 -0.53
C ILE A 480 -8.99 -29.25 -2.01
N ASP A 481 -9.72 -30.32 -2.33
CA ASP A 481 -10.12 -30.64 -3.71
C ASP A 481 -11.03 -29.56 -4.30
N ALA A 482 -11.89 -28.95 -3.48
CA ALA A 482 -12.70 -27.80 -3.91
C ALA A 482 -11.83 -26.57 -4.22
N ALA A 483 -10.83 -26.28 -3.39
CA ALA A 483 -9.90 -25.18 -3.61
C ALA A 483 -9.06 -25.38 -4.89
N GLN A 484 -8.54 -26.60 -5.11
CA GLN A 484 -7.79 -26.95 -6.31
C GLN A 484 -8.63 -26.79 -7.58
N ARG A 485 -9.88 -27.30 -7.59
CA ARG A 485 -10.79 -27.11 -8.72
C ARG A 485 -11.09 -25.64 -8.99
N TYR A 486 -11.28 -24.83 -7.95
CA TYR A 486 -11.52 -23.40 -8.12
C TYR A 486 -10.28 -22.65 -8.65
N ALA A 487 -9.08 -23.03 -8.20
CA ALA A 487 -7.83 -22.50 -8.75
C ALA A 487 -7.71 -22.80 -10.25
N GLU A 488 -8.00 -24.02 -10.68
CA GLU A 488 -8.01 -24.38 -12.10
C GLU A 488 -9.04 -23.60 -12.92
N GLN A 489 -10.26 -23.44 -12.39
CA GLN A 489 -11.31 -22.64 -13.03
C GLN A 489 -10.89 -21.17 -13.18
N THR A 490 -10.25 -20.62 -12.15
CA THR A 490 -9.74 -19.25 -12.17
C THR A 490 -8.60 -19.11 -13.18
N CYS A 491 -7.70 -20.08 -13.25
CA CYS A 491 -6.63 -20.11 -14.25
C CYS A 491 -7.17 -20.15 -15.68
N ARG A 492 -8.18 -21.01 -15.96
CA ARG A 492 -8.84 -21.08 -17.27
C ARG A 492 -9.51 -19.76 -17.64
N TRP A 493 -10.26 -19.18 -16.71
CA TRP A 493 -10.91 -17.89 -16.95
C TRP A 493 -9.91 -16.77 -17.24
N LEU A 494 -8.81 -16.70 -16.49
CA LEU A 494 -7.75 -15.70 -16.73
C LEU A 494 -7.15 -15.87 -18.13
N ALA A 495 -6.92 -17.10 -18.58
CA ALA A 495 -6.40 -17.38 -19.93
C ALA A 495 -7.42 -17.05 -21.04
N GLU A 496 -8.71 -17.36 -20.82
CA GLU A 496 -9.77 -17.07 -21.79
C GLU A 496 -10.04 -15.58 -21.98
N ASN A 497 -9.67 -14.74 -21.00
CA ASN A 497 -9.96 -13.30 -20.99
C ASN A 497 -8.68 -12.44 -20.92
N GLU A 498 -7.52 -13.00 -21.27
CA GLU A 498 -6.20 -12.37 -21.06
C GLU A 498 -6.10 -10.95 -21.64
N ILE A 499 -6.71 -10.71 -22.80
CA ILE A 499 -6.66 -9.42 -23.51
C ILE A 499 -7.56 -8.37 -22.85
N ASP A 500 -8.71 -8.79 -22.31
CA ASP A 500 -9.76 -7.88 -21.83
C ASP A 500 -9.60 -7.56 -20.33
N LEU A 501 -8.78 -8.33 -19.61
CA LEU A 501 -8.52 -8.13 -18.18
C LEU A 501 -7.33 -7.22 -17.95
N ALA A 502 -7.32 -6.56 -16.79
CA ALA A 502 -6.14 -5.83 -16.33
C ALA A 502 -4.95 -6.81 -16.18
N HIS A 503 -3.79 -6.43 -16.71
CA HIS A 503 -2.60 -7.29 -16.78
C HIS A 503 -2.09 -7.77 -15.42
N ASN A 504 -2.38 -7.04 -14.34
CA ASN A 504 -2.01 -7.37 -12.97
C ASN A 504 -3.08 -8.16 -12.21
N LEU A 505 -4.26 -8.40 -12.79
CA LEU A 505 -5.30 -9.22 -12.17
C LEU A 505 -4.88 -10.70 -11.98
N PRO A 506 -4.17 -11.35 -12.93
CA PRO A 506 -3.62 -12.68 -12.69
C PRO A 506 -2.70 -12.74 -11.47
N LEU A 507 -1.92 -11.68 -11.25
CA LEU A 507 -1.05 -11.57 -10.08
C LEU A 507 -1.85 -11.36 -8.80
N LEU A 508 -2.91 -10.54 -8.81
CA LEU A 508 -3.75 -10.34 -7.63
C LEU A 508 -4.48 -11.62 -7.20
N LEU A 509 -5.06 -12.35 -8.16
CA LEU A 509 -5.82 -13.58 -7.90
C LEU A 509 -4.93 -14.81 -7.66
N ASP A 510 -3.76 -14.88 -8.30
CA ASP A 510 -2.74 -15.94 -8.17
C ASP A 510 -3.33 -17.34 -7.86
N PRO A 511 -4.03 -17.98 -8.81
CA PRO A 511 -4.64 -19.29 -8.57
C PRO A 511 -3.60 -20.35 -8.14
N ALA A 512 -2.36 -20.24 -8.61
CA ALA A 512 -1.29 -21.13 -8.22
C ALA A 512 -0.99 -21.03 -6.71
N ARG A 513 -1.13 -19.84 -6.12
CA ARG A 513 -1.00 -19.65 -4.67
C ARG A 513 -2.14 -20.29 -3.89
N LEU A 514 -3.38 -20.25 -4.37
CA LEU A 514 -4.47 -21.00 -3.73
C LEU A 514 -4.16 -22.51 -3.74
N SER A 515 -3.68 -23.05 -4.87
CA SER A 515 -3.33 -24.47 -4.97
C SER A 515 -2.21 -24.85 -3.99
N ARG A 516 -1.13 -24.07 -3.92
CA ARG A 516 -0.02 -24.30 -2.97
C ARG A 516 -0.48 -24.22 -1.52
N LEU A 517 -1.27 -23.20 -1.18
CA LEU A 517 -1.84 -23.03 0.16
C LEU A 517 -2.73 -24.22 0.54
N ALA A 518 -3.63 -24.64 -0.34
CA ALA A 518 -4.51 -25.78 -0.09
C ALA A 518 -3.71 -27.07 0.10
N GLU A 519 -2.68 -27.30 -0.71
CA GLU A 519 -1.84 -28.48 -0.58
C GLU A 519 -1.01 -28.46 0.71
N SER A 520 -0.50 -27.29 1.14
CA SER A 520 0.19 -27.14 2.43
C SER A 520 -0.70 -27.45 3.64
N CYS A 521 -2.03 -27.42 3.48
CA CYS A 521 -2.98 -27.81 4.51
C CYS A 521 -3.21 -29.33 4.58
N ARG A 522 -2.74 -30.11 3.60
CA ARG A 522 -2.96 -31.57 3.57
C ARG A 522 -2.26 -32.23 4.77
N PRO A 523 -2.90 -33.20 5.45
CA PRO A 523 -2.23 -33.99 6.47
C PRO A 523 -1.04 -34.76 5.88
N GLY A 524 0.06 -34.88 6.64
CA GLY A 524 1.15 -35.79 6.29
C GLY A 524 0.67 -37.24 6.29
N ALA A 525 1.31 -38.09 5.49
CA ALA A 525 0.93 -39.50 5.30
C ALA A 525 0.87 -40.31 6.62
N GLU A 526 1.62 -39.89 7.64
CA GLU A 526 1.70 -40.54 8.96
C GLU A 526 0.49 -40.26 9.88
N ALA A 527 -0.46 -39.39 9.49
CA ALA A 527 -1.62 -39.02 10.31
C ALA A 527 -2.90 -39.79 9.95
N ILE A 528 -2.82 -40.79 9.07
CA ILE A 528 -3.96 -41.55 8.52
C ILE A 528 -4.01 -42.99 9.09
N GLU A 529 -3.00 -43.41 9.85
CA GLU A 529 -3.04 -44.60 10.70
C GLU A 529 -3.48 -44.25 12.12
#